data_AF-A0A838SP83-F1
#
_entry.id   AF-A0A838SP83-F1
#
_cell.length_a   1.000
_cell.length_b   1.000
_cell.length_c   1.000
_cell.angle_alpha   90.00
_cell.angle_beta   90.00
_cell.angle_gamma   90.00
#
_symmetry.space_group_name_H-M   'P 1'
#
loop_
_entity.id
_entity.type
_entity.pdbx_description
1 polymer ?
#
loop_
_entity_poly.entity_id
_entity_poly.type
_entity_poly.pdbx_seq_one_letter_code
_entity_poly.pdbx_strand_id
1 'polypeptide(L)' 'TGLEIERQHFAALFATEDARAGMTSFVEQGPGKATFTAR' A
#
# COMPACT_ATOMS: atom_id res chain seq x y z
N THR A 1 21.52 -8.34 0.51
CA THR A 1 20.85 -9.62 0.84
C THR A 1 19.45 -9.59 0.26
N GLY A 2 18.72 -10.72 0.23
CA GLY A 2 17.32 -10.73 -0.21
C GLY A 2 16.43 -9.77 0.59
N LEU A 3 16.62 -9.72 1.91
CA LEU A 3 15.88 -8.81 2.80
C LEU A 3 16.03 -7.33 2.45
N GLU A 4 17.21 -6.92 1.99
CA GLU A 4 17.45 -5.53 1.59
C GLU A 4 16.68 -5.17 0.31
N ILE A 5 16.60 -6.12 -0.64
CA ILE A 5 15.81 -5.95 -1.87
C ILE A 5 14.32 -5.90 -1.54
N GLU A 6 13.83 -6.82 -0.70
CA GLU A 6 12.42 -6.84 -0.26
C GLU A 6 12.04 -5.55 0.49
N ARG A 7 12.92 -5.06 1.37
CA ARG A 7 12.71 -3.80 2.09
C ARG A 7 12.54 -2.62 1.13
N GLN A 8 13.37 -2.53 0.09
CA GLN A 8 13.29 -1.47 -0.91
C GLN A 8 11.99 -1.54 -1.71
N HIS A 9 11.61 -2.73 -2.21
CA HIS A 9 10.37 -2.90 -2.95
C HIS A 9 9.12 -2.65 -2.09
N PHE A 10 9.12 -3.13 -0.85
CA PHE A 10 8.01 -2.89 0.07
C PHE A 10 7.87 -1.40 0.40
N ALA A 11 8.98 -0.70 0.67
CA ALA A 11 8.96 0.74 0.93
C ALA A 11 8.45 1.55 -0.28
N ALA A 12 8.77 1.13 -1.50
CA ALA A 12 8.30 1.78 -2.72
C ALA A 12 6.78 1.76 -2.88
N LEU A 13 6.08 0.74 -2.33
CA LEU A 13 4.62 0.68 -2.37
C LEU A 13 3.96 1.90 -1.72
N PHE A 14 4.56 2.48 -0.68
CA PHE A 14 3.97 3.62 0.03
C PHE A 14 3.92 4.91 -0.80
N ALA A 15 4.58 4.95 -1.96
CA ALA A 15 4.51 6.07 -2.89
C ALA A 15 3.33 5.97 -3.88
N THR A 16 2.61 4.85 -3.92
CA THR A 16 1.49 4.63 -4.85
C THR A 16 0.19 5.23 -4.33
N GLU A 17 -0.75 5.50 -5.24
CA GLU A 17 -2.09 5.94 -4.85
C GLU A 17 -2.87 4.80 -4.19
N ASP A 18 -2.64 3.56 -4.64
CA ASP A 18 -3.29 2.39 -4.07
C ASP A 18 -2.90 2.16 -2.59
N ALA A 19 -1.65 2.42 -2.19
CA ALA A 19 -1.25 2.34 -0.79
C ALA A 19 -1.94 3.40 0.06
N ARG A 20 -2.05 4.63 -0.46
CA ARG A 20 -2.77 5.74 0.19
C ARG A 20 -4.25 5.39 0.37
N ALA A 21 -4.92 4.99 -0.71
CA ALA A 21 -6.34 4.64 -0.71
C ALA A 21 -6.65 3.46 0.20
N GLY A 22 -5.79 2.42 0.16
CA GLY A 22 -5.88 1.26 1.04
C GLY A 22 -5.81 1.65 2.51
N MET A 23 -4.83 2.46 2.89
CA MET A 23 -4.63 2.86 4.29
C MET A 23 -5.73 3.80 4.80
N THR A 24 -6.11 4.80 4.01
CA THR A 24 -7.22 5.71 4.37
C THR A 24 -8.52 4.94 4.57
N SER A 25 -8.88 4.08 3.61
CA SER A 25 -10.10 3.27 3.71
C SER A 25 -10.06 2.31 4.91
N PHE A 26 -8.91 1.69 5.18
CA PHE A 26 -8.75 0.80 6.34
C PHE A 26 -9.03 1.53 7.66
N VAL A 27 -8.45 2.72 7.84
CA VAL A 27 -8.62 3.53 9.07
C VAL A 27 -10.06 4.02 9.22
N GLU A 28 -10.68 4.48 8.14
CA GLU A 28 -11.99 5.13 8.19
C GLU A 28 -13.17 4.13 8.15
N GLN A 29 -13.03 3.03 7.41
CA GLN A 29 -14.13 2.14 7.03
C GLN A 29 -13.87 0.66 7.35
N GLY A 30 -12.65 0.33 7.81
CA GLY A 30 -12.23 -1.04 8.06
C GLY A 30 -11.76 -1.78 6.80
N PRO A 31 -11.38 -3.06 6.96
CA PRO A 31 -10.71 -3.82 5.90
C PRO A 31 -11.62 -4.10 4.69
N GLY A 32 -11.00 -4.13 3.51
CA GLY A 32 -11.64 -4.58 2.27
C GLY A 32 -12.60 -3.58 1.62
N LYS A 33 -12.58 -2.31 2.03
CA LYS A 33 -13.44 -1.26 1.48
C LYS A 33 -12.76 -0.34 0.45
N ALA A 34 -11.44 -0.45 0.30
CA ALA A 34 -10.68 0.36 -0.65
C ALA A 34 -11.01 -0.01 -2.11
N THR A 35 -11.00 0.99 -2.99
CA THR A 35 -10.99 0.78 -4.45
C THR A 35 -9.58 1.04 -4.95
N PHE A 36 -9.01 0.05 -5.65
CA PHE A 36 -7.67 0.14 -6.22
C PHE A 36 -7.74 0.47 -7.70
N THR A 37 -6.78 1.26 -8.18
CA THR A 37 -6.72 1.78 -9.54
C THR A 37 -5.53 1.26 -10.34
N ALA A 38 -4.70 0.40 -9.73
CA ALA A 38 -3.46 -0.15 -10.26
C ALA A 38 -2.41 0.94 -10.55
N ARG A 39 -2.26 1.89 -9.62
CA ARG A 39 -1.36 3.06 -9.72
C ARG A 39 -0.73 3.44 -8.39
#